data_AF-A0A8R1HXM7-F1
#
_entry.id   AF-A0A8R1HXM7-F1
#
_cell.length_a   1.000
_cell.length_b   1.000
_cell.length_c   1.000
_cell.angle_alpha   90.00
_cell.angle_beta   90.00
_cell.angle_gamma   90.00
#
_symmetry.space_group_name_H-M   'P 1'
#
loop_
_entity.id
_entity.type
_entity.pdbx_description
1 polymer ?
#
loop_
_entity_poly.entity_id
_entity_poly.type
_entity_poly.pdbx_seq_one_letter_code
_entity_poly.pdbx_strand_id
1 'polypeptide(L)'
;MVRKTIAQSVYFSGNGDGYKFEQNMTLDINGRPNSFNAPVSNAECTKRVYRAKFGNGIDHVKVYYAAELDAIDSADRLIEFKTTMLREIKWLERLSLSHYLQAFFGGVPIIVYGHKKFQMNVKHYDNHIIDRVSRKDVSEIPLKARHQWNLSDRMNTMFDTLKTIKDMLPHDDKAILVRIRHGKLNEYIEEPVEDCNFVNDDFLDFFT
;
A
#
# COMPACT_ATOMS: atom_id res chain seq x y z
N MET A 1 -6.56 -18.68 13.84
CA MET A 1 -6.75 -18.41 15.29
C MET A 1 -5.76 -17.34 15.72
N VAL A 2 -6.19 -16.07 15.87
CA VAL A 2 -5.32 -15.02 16.43
C VAL A 2 -5.25 -15.26 17.94
N ARG A 3 -4.25 -16.03 18.38
CA ARG A 3 -4.01 -16.21 19.82
C ARG A 3 -3.62 -14.86 20.39
N LYS A 4 -4.16 -14.56 21.57
CA LYS A 4 -3.75 -13.45 22.45
C LYS A 4 -2.30 -13.73 22.87
N THR A 5 -1.34 -13.47 22.00
CA THR A 5 0.06 -13.38 22.40
C THR A 5 0.19 -11.99 23.02
N ILE A 6 0.48 -11.97 24.33
CA ILE A 6 0.97 -10.77 25.00
C ILE A 6 2.16 -10.31 24.17
N ALA A 7 2.04 -9.16 23.51
CA ALA A 7 3.14 -8.58 22.76
C ALA A 7 4.27 -8.31 23.76
N GLN A 8 5.26 -9.19 23.80
CA GLN A 8 6.53 -8.89 24.42
C GLN A 8 7.11 -7.71 23.64
N SER A 9 7.55 -6.67 24.34
CA SER A 9 8.10 -5.44 23.77
C SER A 9 9.21 -5.78 22.77
N VAL A 10 9.00 -5.46 21.49
CA VAL A 10 9.95 -5.74 20.40
C VAL A 10 10.65 -4.45 19.98
N TYR A 11 11.98 -4.40 20.03
CA TYR A 11 12.79 -3.26 19.56
C TYR A 11 12.98 -3.28 18.04
N PHE A 12 12.92 -2.11 17.39
CA PHE A 12 13.23 -1.91 15.98
C PHE A 12 14.25 -0.78 15.80
N SER A 13 14.95 -0.70 14.67
CA SER A 13 15.90 0.39 14.38
C SER A 13 15.80 0.80 12.90
N GLY A 14 15.48 2.06 12.64
CA GLY A 14 15.56 2.68 11.30
C GLY A 14 14.48 2.25 10.29
N ASN A 15 14.73 2.53 8.99
CA ASN A 15 13.81 2.27 7.86
C ASN A 15 13.34 0.80 7.70
N GLY A 16 13.84 -0.15 8.51
CA GLY A 16 13.48 -1.57 8.50
C GLY A 16 12.36 -1.98 9.46
N ASP A 17 11.81 -1.06 10.27
CA ASP A 17 10.81 -1.40 11.29
C ASP A 17 9.54 -2.06 10.73
N GLY A 18 9.10 -1.65 9.53
CA GLY A 18 7.92 -2.21 8.87
C GLY A 18 8.13 -3.68 8.53
N TYR A 19 9.19 -3.97 7.78
CA TYR A 19 9.56 -5.32 7.40
C TYR A 19 9.85 -6.25 8.59
N LYS A 20 10.46 -5.74 9.66
CA LYS A 20 10.65 -6.54 10.88
C LYS A 20 9.32 -6.80 11.59
N PHE A 21 8.38 -5.85 11.58
CA PHE A 21 7.04 -6.08 12.10
C PHE A 21 6.32 -7.16 11.27
N GLU A 22 6.36 -7.09 9.94
CA GLU A 22 5.84 -8.13 9.05
C GLU A 22 6.42 -9.50 9.38
N GLN A 23 7.76 -9.62 9.47
CA GLN A 23 8.42 -10.86 9.84
C GLN A 23 7.95 -11.42 11.19
N ASN A 24 7.77 -10.56 12.21
CA ASN A 24 7.29 -11.01 13.52
C ASN A 24 5.80 -11.40 13.53
N MET A 25 5.02 -10.91 12.55
CA MET A 25 3.59 -11.20 12.42
C MET A 25 3.29 -12.38 11.48
N THR A 26 4.29 -12.86 10.74
CA THR A 26 4.20 -14.00 9.83
C THR A 26 4.97 -15.22 10.35
N LEU A 27 4.78 -16.35 9.67
CA LEU A 27 5.50 -17.60 9.93
C LEU A 27 6.65 -17.74 8.92
N ASP A 28 7.66 -18.53 9.30
CA ASP A 28 8.72 -18.95 8.39
C ASP A 28 8.20 -19.97 7.35
N ILE A 29 9.07 -20.38 6.44
CA ILE A 29 8.77 -21.37 5.39
C ILE A 29 8.31 -22.74 5.92
N ASN A 30 8.59 -23.04 7.19
CA ASN A 30 8.18 -24.29 7.86
C ASN A 30 6.89 -24.11 8.67
N GLY A 31 6.23 -22.95 8.58
CA GLY A 31 5.03 -22.62 9.36
C GLY A 31 5.31 -22.39 10.85
N ARG A 32 6.53 -22.03 11.22
CA ARG A 32 6.93 -21.74 12.61
C ARG A 32 7.07 -20.23 12.82
N PRO A 33 6.92 -19.72 14.06
CA PRO A 33 7.20 -18.31 14.33
C PRO A 33 8.63 -17.94 13.91
N ASN A 34 8.77 -16.78 13.26
CA ASN A 34 10.09 -16.28 12.89
C ASN A 34 10.99 -16.07 14.11
N SER A 35 12.27 -16.38 13.97
CA SER A 35 13.26 -16.11 15.02
C SER A 35 13.51 -14.61 15.14
N PHE A 36 13.59 -14.11 16.37
CA PHE A 36 13.91 -12.71 16.64
C PHE A 36 15.24 -12.28 15.99
N ASN A 37 16.23 -13.17 15.94
CA ASN A 37 17.55 -12.91 15.36
C ASN A 37 17.63 -13.18 13.85
N ALA A 38 16.53 -13.60 13.22
CA ALA A 38 16.53 -13.81 11.77
C ALA A 38 16.75 -12.46 11.05
N PRO A 39 17.58 -12.44 10.00
CA PRO A 39 17.73 -11.26 9.16
C PRO A 39 16.40 -10.96 8.48
N VAL A 40 16.13 -9.68 8.25
CA VAL A 40 14.98 -9.23 7.46
C VAL A 40 15.43 -9.09 6.02
N SER A 41 14.70 -9.69 5.10
CA SER A 41 14.89 -9.54 3.67
C SER A 41 13.64 -8.92 3.06
N ASN A 42 13.81 -7.93 2.19
CA ASN A 42 12.76 -7.37 1.35
C ASN A 42 12.98 -7.71 -0.14
N ALA A 43 13.88 -8.63 -0.44
CA ALA A 43 14.17 -9.06 -1.81
C ALA A 43 13.06 -9.95 -2.37
N GLU A 44 12.39 -10.71 -1.51
CA GLU A 44 11.25 -11.54 -1.87
C GLU A 44 9.94 -10.79 -1.61
N CYS A 45 9.00 -10.92 -2.53
CA CYS A 45 7.68 -10.32 -2.42
C CYS A 45 6.66 -11.21 -3.13
N THR A 46 5.44 -11.22 -2.61
CA THR A 46 4.30 -11.83 -3.31
C THR A 46 3.46 -10.71 -3.90
N LYS A 47 3.10 -10.81 -5.18
CA LYS A 47 2.26 -9.83 -5.87
C LYS A 47 1.03 -10.51 -6.45
N ARG A 48 -0.09 -9.78 -6.47
CA ARG A 48 -1.31 -10.18 -7.15
C ARG A 48 -1.59 -9.23 -8.30
N VAL A 49 -1.95 -9.80 -9.44
CA VAL A 49 -2.34 -9.07 -10.64
C VAL A 49 -3.85 -8.91 -10.66
N TYR A 50 -4.29 -7.69 -10.95
CA TYR A 50 -5.68 -7.29 -10.98
C TYR A 50 -6.06 -6.84 -12.38
N ARG A 51 -7.28 -7.18 -12.75
CA ARG A 51 -8.01 -6.59 -13.87
C ARG A 51 -9.18 -5.82 -13.30
N ALA A 52 -9.22 -4.51 -13.48
CA ALA A 52 -10.27 -3.66 -12.94
C ALA A 52 -10.88 -2.75 -14.01
N LYS A 53 -12.07 -2.24 -13.69
CA LYS A 53 -12.79 -1.23 -14.46
C LYS A 53 -13.23 -0.14 -13.52
N PHE A 54 -12.76 1.08 -13.74
CA PHE A 54 -13.16 2.28 -13.00
C PHE A 54 -14.03 3.15 -13.90
N GLY A 55 -15.12 3.69 -13.35
CA GLY A 55 -16.06 4.48 -14.15
C GLY A 55 -16.91 5.41 -13.30
N ASN A 56 -17.49 6.42 -13.96
CA ASN A 56 -18.38 7.41 -13.36
C ASN A 56 -19.86 7.18 -13.75
N GLY A 57 -20.20 5.97 -14.22
CA GLY A 57 -21.53 5.57 -14.70
C GLY A 57 -21.76 5.80 -16.20
N ILE A 58 -21.09 6.77 -16.81
CA ILE A 58 -21.18 7.06 -18.25
C ILE A 58 -20.00 6.44 -19.01
N ASP A 59 -18.80 6.65 -18.48
CA ASP A 59 -17.56 6.22 -19.10
C ASP A 59 -16.74 5.33 -18.15
N HIS A 60 -15.77 4.62 -18.72
CA HIS A 60 -14.89 3.75 -17.96
C HIS A 60 -13.48 3.61 -18.54
N VAL A 61 -12.53 3.42 -17.62
CA VAL A 61 -11.16 3.03 -17.92
C VAL A 61 -10.94 1.62 -17.40
N LYS A 62 -10.41 0.75 -18.27
CA LYS A 62 -9.97 -0.60 -17.89
C LYS A 62 -8.50 -0.51 -17.55
N VAL A 63 -8.09 -1.13 -16.44
CA VAL A 63 -6.69 -1.15 -16.01
C VAL A 63 -6.27 -2.56 -15.65
N TYR A 64 -5.02 -2.87 -15.93
CA TYR A 64 -4.29 -3.97 -15.32
C TYR A 64 -3.24 -3.37 -14.39
N TYR A 65 -3.13 -3.90 -13.18
CA TYR A 65 -2.11 -3.47 -12.22
C TYR A 65 -1.74 -4.62 -11.29
N ALA A 66 -0.59 -4.51 -10.64
CA ALA A 66 -0.17 -5.46 -9.61
C ALA A 66 -0.05 -4.75 -8.27
N ALA A 67 -0.36 -5.45 -7.19
CA ALA A 67 -0.13 -4.99 -5.82
C ALA A 67 0.64 -6.06 -5.05
N GLU A 68 1.58 -5.62 -4.22
CA GLU A 68 2.27 -6.48 -3.25
C GLU A 68 1.33 -6.89 -2.13
N LEU A 69 1.53 -8.09 -1.60
CA LEU A 69 0.75 -8.68 -0.52
C LEU A 69 1.69 -9.03 0.63
N ASP A 70 1.34 -8.57 1.84
CA ASP A 70 2.18 -8.85 3.01
C ASP A 70 1.95 -10.26 3.56
N ALA A 71 0.68 -10.69 3.70
CA ALA A 71 0.36 -12.03 4.20
C ALA A 71 -1.05 -12.52 3.85
N ILE A 72 -1.27 -13.81 4.09
CA ILE A 72 -2.57 -14.49 4.06
C ILE A 72 -2.78 -15.15 5.41
N ASP A 73 -3.97 -14.98 6.00
CA ASP A 73 -4.31 -15.66 7.25
C ASP A 73 -4.82 -17.09 7.04
N SER A 74 -5.05 -17.82 8.13
CA SER A 74 -5.53 -19.21 8.09
C SER A 74 -6.94 -19.39 7.48
N ALA A 75 -7.62 -18.30 7.12
CA ALA A 75 -8.93 -18.31 6.48
C ALA A 75 -8.86 -17.72 5.05
N ASP A 76 -7.67 -17.74 4.44
CA ASP A 76 -7.37 -17.24 3.10
C ASP A 76 -7.69 -15.74 2.91
N ARG A 77 -7.72 -14.97 4.01
CA ARG A 77 -7.90 -13.53 3.91
C ARG A 77 -6.55 -12.86 3.78
N LEU A 78 -6.44 -11.97 2.80
CA LEU A 78 -5.28 -11.10 2.66
C LEU A 78 -5.18 -10.17 3.87
N ILE A 79 -3.95 -9.94 4.34
CA ILE A 79 -3.64 -9.08 5.47
C ILE A 79 -2.56 -8.08 5.02
N GLU A 80 -2.78 -6.81 5.34
CA GLU A 80 -1.77 -5.75 5.24
C GLU A 80 -1.23 -5.46 6.64
N PHE A 81 0.08 -5.30 6.76
CA PHE A 81 0.74 -4.87 7.98
C PHE A 81 1.17 -3.41 7.88
N LYS A 82 0.92 -2.66 8.96
CA LYS A 82 1.42 -1.30 9.11
C LYS A 82 1.94 -1.11 10.51
N THR A 83 2.85 -0.15 10.68
CA THR A 83 3.21 0.37 11.99
C THR A 83 2.88 1.85 12.09
N THR A 84 2.54 2.33 13.29
CA THR A 84 2.22 3.74 13.50
C THR A 84 2.53 4.19 14.92
N MET A 85 3.02 5.43 15.05
CA MET A 85 3.10 6.15 16.33
C MET A 85 1.88 7.06 16.55
N LEU A 86 1.03 7.24 15.53
CA LEU A 86 -0.08 8.18 15.59
C LEU A 86 -1.26 7.59 16.35
N ARG A 87 -1.84 8.43 17.22
CA ARG A 87 -3.16 8.15 17.81
C ARG A 87 -4.23 8.17 16.73
N GLU A 88 -5.35 7.48 16.99
CA GLU A 88 -6.45 7.26 16.02
C GLU A 88 -6.84 8.53 15.25
N ILE A 89 -7.14 9.64 15.94
CA ILE A 89 -7.58 10.89 15.29
C ILE A 89 -6.52 11.43 14.32
N LYS A 90 -5.24 11.44 14.75
CA LYS A 90 -4.13 11.91 13.91
C LYS A 90 -3.82 10.95 12.77
N TRP A 91 -4.01 9.65 12.98
CA TRP A 91 -3.91 8.66 11.92
C TRP A 91 -5.02 8.85 10.88
N LEU A 92 -6.27 9.08 11.32
CA LEU A 92 -7.41 9.39 10.44
C LEU A 92 -7.12 10.64 9.59
N GLU A 93 -6.60 11.71 10.19
CA GLU A 93 -6.25 12.94 9.48
C GLU A 93 -5.12 12.75 8.45
N ARG A 94 -4.07 11.98 8.78
CA ARG A 94 -2.80 12.04 8.04
C ARG A 94 -2.51 10.84 7.14
N LEU A 95 -2.89 9.64 7.56
CA LEU A 95 -2.44 8.39 6.93
C LEU A 95 -3.59 7.47 6.49
N SER A 96 -4.79 7.66 7.03
CA SER A 96 -5.87 6.71 6.79
C SER A 96 -6.29 6.62 5.32
N LEU A 97 -6.21 7.71 4.56
CA LEU A 97 -6.55 7.70 3.13
C LEU A 97 -5.58 6.83 2.33
N SER A 98 -4.27 7.03 2.49
CA SER A 98 -3.27 6.26 1.74
C SER A 98 -3.31 4.78 2.13
N HIS A 99 -3.44 4.48 3.42
CA HIS A 99 -3.55 3.12 3.91
C HIS A 99 -4.84 2.44 3.42
N TYR A 100 -5.96 3.16 3.38
CA TYR A 100 -7.22 2.67 2.84
C TYR A 100 -7.10 2.37 1.34
N LEU A 101 -6.59 3.32 0.54
CA LEU A 101 -6.49 3.13 -0.91
C LEU A 101 -5.53 2.00 -1.26
N GLN A 102 -4.40 1.88 -0.57
CA GLN A 102 -3.47 0.75 -0.76
C GLN A 102 -4.18 -0.58 -0.51
N ALA A 103 -4.83 -0.73 0.64
CA ALA A 103 -5.53 -1.98 0.98
C ALA A 103 -6.72 -2.25 0.05
N PHE A 104 -7.49 -1.22 -0.31
CA PHE A 104 -8.64 -1.31 -1.19
C PHE A 104 -8.24 -1.80 -2.59
N PHE A 105 -7.24 -1.18 -3.22
CA PHE A 105 -6.73 -1.63 -4.52
C PHE A 105 -5.99 -2.97 -4.43
N GLY A 106 -5.34 -3.24 -3.30
CA GLY A 106 -4.76 -4.55 -3.01
C GLY A 106 -5.78 -5.64 -2.70
N GLY A 107 -7.09 -5.36 -2.72
CA GLY A 107 -8.14 -6.33 -2.38
C GLY A 107 -8.04 -6.85 -0.95
N VAL A 108 -7.38 -6.11 -0.07
CA VAL A 108 -7.09 -6.51 1.31
C VAL A 108 -8.24 -6.07 2.23
N PRO A 109 -8.93 -7.00 2.91
CA PRO A 109 -10.04 -6.65 3.79
C PRO A 109 -9.61 -6.12 5.16
N ILE A 110 -8.38 -6.40 5.59
CA ILE A 110 -7.91 -6.21 6.96
C ILE A 110 -6.51 -5.59 6.98
N ILE A 111 -6.34 -4.54 7.77
CA ILE A 111 -5.02 -4.01 8.12
C ILE A 111 -4.73 -4.30 9.60
N VAL A 112 -3.57 -4.89 9.87
CA VAL A 112 -3.05 -5.11 11.22
C VAL A 112 -1.98 -4.06 11.52
N TYR A 113 -2.23 -3.29 12.59
CA TYR A 113 -1.36 -2.22 13.04
C TYR A 113 -0.56 -2.63 14.25
N GLY A 114 0.75 -2.50 14.16
CA GLY A 114 1.62 -2.40 15.33
C GLY A 114 1.74 -0.94 15.78
N HIS A 115 1.33 -0.66 17.00
CA HIS A 115 1.38 0.67 17.62
C HIS A 115 2.72 0.84 18.34
N LYS A 116 3.41 1.92 18.01
CA LYS A 116 4.65 2.32 18.65
C LYS A 116 4.36 3.38 19.69
N LYS A 117 4.97 3.27 20.86
CA LYS A 117 4.87 4.30 21.90
C LYS A 117 5.82 5.45 21.57
N PHE A 118 5.27 6.63 21.29
CA PHE A 118 6.09 7.84 21.23
C PHE A 118 6.39 8.32 22.65
N GLN A 119 7.66 8.40 23.01
CA GLN A 119 8.13 8.95 24.28
C GLN A 119 9.14 10.07 24.02
N MET A 120 8.85 11.26 24.56
CA MET A 120 9.80 12.39 24.52
C MET A 120 10.96 12.12 25.47
N ASN A 121 12.17 12.56 25.09
CA ASN A 121 13.40 12.45 25.89
C ASN A 121 13.89 11.02 26.16
N VAL A 122 13.42 10.05 25.37
CA VAL A 122 13.95 8.69 25.38
C VAL A 122 14.85 8.53 24.17
N LYS A 123 15.89 7.70 24.31
CA LYS A 123 16.83 7.45 23.21
C LYS A 123 16.05 6.97 21.98
N HIS A 124 16.46 7.42 20.78
CA HIS A 124 15.70 7.20 19.55
C HIS A 124 15.24 5.75 19.36
N TYR A 125 16.07 4.77 19.72
CA TYR A 125 15.76 3.33 19.65
C TYR A 125 14.54 2.86 20.48
N ASP A 126 14.21 3.52 21.59
CA ASP A 126 13.08 3.12 22.43
C ASP A 126 11.71 3.55 21.85
N ASN A 127 11.70 4.47 20.88
CA ASN A 127 10.49 4.86 20.13
C ASN A 127 10.11 3.86 19.03
N HIS A 128 10.96 2.85 18.84
CA HIS A 128 10.77 1.77 17.89
C HIS A 128 10.36 0.51 18.64
N ILE A 129 9.49 0.60 19.64
CA ILE A 129 8.92 -0.58 20.31
C ILE A 129 7.44 -0.69 20.01
N ILE A 130 7.01 -1.86 19.53
CA ILE A 130 5.59 -2.15 19.34
C ILE A 130 5.02 -2.63 20.67
N ASP A 131 4.14 -1.83 21.27
CA ASP A 131 3.54 -2.10 22.57
C ASP A 131 2.13 -2.68 22.48
N ARG A 132 1.47 -2.49 21.33
CA ARG A 132 0.11 -2.95 21.08
C ARG A 132 -0.09 -3.30 19.61
N VAL A 133 -0.84 -4.35 19.36
CA VAL A 133 -1.32 -4.70 18.02
C VAL A 133 -2.84 -4.51 17.96
N SER A 134 -3.34 -3.95 16.86
CA SER A 134 -4.77 -3.81 16.62
C SER A 134 -5.13 -4.20 15.20
N ARG A 135 -6.35 -4.68 15.01
CA ARG A 135 -6.93 -4.94 13.70
C ARG A 135 -7.87 -3.82 13.28
N LYS A 136 -7.88 -3.46 12.00
CA LYS A 136 -8.89 -2.59 11.38
C LYS A 136 -9.46 -3.26 10.14
N ASP A 137 -10.78 -3.29 10.04
CA ASP A 137 -11.47 -3.69 8.82
C ASP A 137 -11.48 -2.51 7.85
N VAL A 138 -11.06 -2.76 6.61
CA VAL A 138 -10.83 -1.71 5.60
C VAL A 138 -12.13 -1.01 5.22
N SER A 139 -13.25 -1.74 5.22
CA SER A 139 -14.58 -1.20 4.94
C SER A 139 -15.05 -0.15 5.96
N GLU A 140 -14.52 -0.16 7.18
CA GLU A 140 -14.91 0.80 8.23
C GLU A 140 -14.14 2.12 8.16
N ILE A 141 -12.99 2.15 7.48
CA ILE A 141 -12.10 3.31 7.48
C ILE A 141 -12.79 4.56 6.90
N PRO A 142 -13.47 4.51 5.72
CA PRO A 142 -14.15 5.68 5.17
C PRO A 142 -15.21 6.26 6.12
N LEU A 143 -15.94 5.39 6.84
CA LEU A 143 -16.99 5.80 7.77
C LEU A 143 -16.41 6.58 8.96
N LYS A 144 -15.25 6.15 9.47
CA LYS A 144 -14.54 6.80 10.58
C LYS A 144 -13.81 8.08 10.12
N ALA A 145 -13.34 8.10 8.89
CA ALA A 145 -12.59 9.22 8.31
C ALA A 145 -13.45 10.24 7.57
N ARG A 146 -14.79 10.12 7.60
CA ARG A 146 -15.74 10.95 6.84
C ARG A 146 -15.59 12.47 6.98
N HIS A 147 -14.99 12.93 8.07
CA HIS A 147 -14.72 14.36 8.33
C HIS A 147 -13.32 14.81 7.87
N GLN A 148 -12.47 13.87 7.43
CA GLN A 148 -11.08 14.11 7.03
C GLN A 148 -10.91 14.03 5.52
N TRP A 149 -11.61 13.10 4.88
CA TRP A 149 -11.61 12.95 3.42
C TRP A 149 -12.90 12.29 2.94
N ASN A 150 -13.25 12.56 1.68
CA ASN A 150 -14.42 12.00 1.02
C ASN A 150 -13.98 10.93 0.01
N LEU A 151 -14.46 9.69 0.16
CA LEU A 151 -14.07 8.59 -0.72
C LEU A 151 -14.48 8.83 -2.17
N SER A 152 -15.71 9.31 -2.39
CA SER A 152 -16.26 9.56 -3.73
C SER A 152 -15.39 10.56 -4.49
N ASP A 153 -15.02 11.67 -3.85
CA ASP A 153 -14.18 12.70 -4.46
C ASP A 153 -12.79 12.15 -4.84
N ARG A 154 -12.21 11.28 -4.00
CA ARG A 154 -10.91 10.65 -4.28
C ARG A 154 -10.99 9.65 -5.42
N MET A 155 -12.03 8.83 -5.48
CA MET A 155 -12.25 7.89 -6.59
C MET A 155 -12.53 8.61 -7.91
N ASN A 156 -13.29 9.72 -7.87
CA ASN A 156 -13.52 10.58 -9.05
C ASN A 156 -12.22 11.23 -9.53
N THR A 157 -11.42 11.78 -8.62
CA THR A 157 -10.11 12.37 -8.98
C THR A 157 -9.20 11.34 -9.66
N MET A 158 -9.16 10.11 -9.14
CA MET A 158 -8.41 9.02 -9.76
C MET A 158 -8.97 8.69 -11.16
N PHE A 159 -10.28 8.55 -11.29
CA PHE A 159 -10.92 8.26 -12.57
C PHE A 159 -10.60 9.34 -13.61
N ASP A 160 -10.76 10.62 -13.27
CA ASP A 160 -10.48 11.74 -14.16
C ASP A 160 -9.01 11.76 -14.59
N THR A 161 -8.10 11.45 -13.67
CA THR A 161 -6.66 11.33 -13.96
C THR A 161 -6.39 10.20 -14.97
N LEU A 162 -6.91 9.00 -14.71
CA LEU A 162 -6.73 7.85 -15.60
C LEU A 162 -7.35 8.08 -16.98
N LYS A 163 -8.53 8.70 -17.02
CA LYS A 163 -9.20 9.07 -18.26
C LYS A 163 -8.37 10.08 -19.04
N THR A 164 -7.86 11.12 -18.38
CA THR A 164 -7.02 12.13 -19.04
C THR A 164 -5.77 11.50 -19.64
N ILE A 165 -5.09 10.61 -18.92
CA ILE A 165 -3.93 9.85 -19.43
C ILE A 165 -4.30 9.03 -20.66
N LYS A 166 -5.42 8.31 -20.61
CA LYS A 166 -5.92 7.51 -21.73
C LYS A 166 -6.23 8.38 -22.96
N ASP A 167 -6.90 9.52 -22.76
CA ASP A 167 -7.29 10.42 -23.85
C ASP A 167 -6.06 11.14 -24.47
N MET A 168 -4.96 11.27 -23.72
CA MET A 168 -3.68 11.83 -24.17
C MET A 168 -2.80 10.84 -24.95
N LEU A 169 -3.13 9.55 -24.93
CA LEU A 169 -2.41 8.49 -25.65
C LEU A 169 -3.28 7.93 -26.80
N PRO A 170 -3.57 8.73 -27.85
CA PRO A 170 -4.42 8.29 -28.96
C PRO A 170 -3.72 7.30 -29.90
N HIS A 171 -2.39 7.17 -29.82
CA HIS A 171 -1.57 6.34 -30.68
C HIS A 171 -0.60 5.49 -29.85
N ASP A 172 -0.33 4.28 -30.31
CA ASP A 172 0.48 3.27 -29.58
C ASP A 172 1.99 3.58 -29.60
N ASP A 173 2.43 4.51 -30.46
CA ASP A 173 3.82 4.92 -30.66
C ASP A 173 4.22 6.18 -29.88
N LYS A 174 3.43 6.56 -28.87
CA LYS A 174 3.69 7.74 -28.03
C LYS A 174 3.87 7.36 -26.58
N ALA A 175 4.86 7.98 -25.95
CA ALA A 175 5.01 8.00 -24.51
C ALA A 175 4.72 9.41 -23.97
N ILE A 176 4.13 9.47 -22.78
CA ILE A 176 3.94 10.72 -22.05
C ILE A 176 4.53 10.59 -20.65
N LEU A 177 5.32 11.58 -20.25
CA LEU A 177 5.70 11.79 -18.87
C LEU A 177 4.62 12.62 -18.19
N VAL A 178 4.03 12.08 -17.13
CA VAL A 178 2.96 12.75 -16.39
C VAL A 178 3.48 13.20 -15.02
N ARG A 179 3.36 14.50 -14.69
CA ARG A 179 3.63 15.00 -13.33
C ARG A 179 2.35 15.36 -12.60
N ILE A 180 2.16 14.71 -11.45
CA ILE A 180 1.06 14.99 -10.53
C ILE A 180 1.59 15.80 -9.35
N ARG A 181 1.04 16.99 -9.09
CA ARG A 181 1.36 17.79 -7.89
C ARG A 181 0.09 18.12 -7.12
N HIS A 182 0.14 18.02 -5.80
CA HIS A 182 -1.01 18.30 -4.92
C HIS A 182 -2.30 17.53 -5.32
N GLY A 183 -2.14 16.31 -5.87
CA GLY A 183 -3.26 15.48 -6.31
C GLY A 183 -3.95 15.93 -7.60
N LYS A 184 -3.29 16.78 -8.40
CA LYS A 184 -3.77 17.18 -9.73
C LYS A 184 -2.74 16.84 -10.79
N LEU A 185 -3.21 16.56 -11.99
CA LEU A 185 -2.37 16.51 -13.18
C LEU A 185 -1.88 17.93 -13.48
N ASN A 186 -0.58 18.18 -13.42
CA ASN A 186 -0.02 19.52 -13.56
C ASN A 186 0.66 19.74 -14.91
N GLU A 187 1.42 18.75 -15.36
CA GLU A 187 2.26 18.84 -16.56
C GLU A 187 2.29 17.49 -17.26
N TYR A 188 2.34 17.52 -18.59
CA TYR A 188 2.71 16.38 -19.42
C TYR A 188 3.81 16.80 -20.39
N ILE A 189 4.74 15.89 -20.66
CA ILE A 189 5.82 16.06 -21.64
C ILE A 189 5.72 14.85 -22.56
N GLU A 190 5.54 15.07 -23.86
CA GLU A 190 5.74 13.99 -24.84
C GLU A 190 7.22 13.63 -24.86
N GLU A 191 7.54 12.36 -24.67
CA GLU A 191 8.91 11.85 -24.78
C GLU A 191 9.00 10.94 -26.01
N PRO A 192 10.11 11.00 -26.78
CA PRO A 192 10.37 10.02 -27.82
C PRO A 192 10.39 8.60 -27.22
N VAL A 193 9.84 7.63 -27.92
CA VAL A 193 9.78 6.22 -27.44
C VAL A 193 11.19 5.65 -27.27
N GLU A 194 12.15 6.14 -28.05
CA GLU A 194 13.55 5.74 -28.01
C GLU A 194 14.23 6.11 -26.67
N ASP A 195 13.71 7.13 -25.98
CA ASP A 195 14.21 7.57 -24.68
C ASP A 195 13.50 6.84 -23.50
N CYS A 196 12.49 6.02 -23.80
CA CYS A 196 11.62 5.35 -22.83
C CYS A 196 12.14 3.96 -22.43
N ASN A 197 13.02 3.87 -21.44
CA ASN A 197 13.60 2.61 -20.97
C ASN A 197 12.75 1.84 -19.91
N PHE A 198 11.44 2.11 -19.82
CA PHE A 198 10.57 1.53 -18.80
C PHE A 198 9.83 0.25 -19.24
N VAL A 199 9.89 -0.11 -20.53
CA VAL A 199 9.40 -1.41 -21.04
C VAL A 199 10.59 -2.20 -21.56
N ASN A 200 10.63 -3.49 -21.28
CA ASN A 200 11.66 -4.39 -21.77
C ASN A 200 11.38 -4.78 -23.24
N ASP A 201 12.40 -4.74 -24.09
CA ASP A 201 12.25 -5.04 -25.53
C ASP A 201 11.75 -6.47 -25.77
N ASP A 202 12.26 -7.47 -25.03
CA ASP A 202 11.80 -8.86 -25.14
C ASP A 202 10.29 -9.00 -24.82
N PHE A 203 9.75 -8.13 -23.95
CA PHE A 203 8.32 -8.08 -23.67
C PHE A 203 7.54 -7.49 -24.85
N LEU A 204 8.05 -6.44 -25.51
CA LEU A 204 7.40 -5.85 -26.68
C LEU A 204 7.40 -6.82 -27.86
N ASP A 205 8.51 -7.55 -28.06
CA ASP A 205 8.66 -8.57 -29.11
C ASP A 205 7.66 -9.72 -28.98
N PHE A 206 7.06 -9.92 -27.81
CA PHE A 206 5.99 -10.92 -27.64
C PHE A 206 4.66 -10.51 -28.30
N PHE A 207 4.46 -9.22 -28.58
CA PHE A 207 3.21 -8.69 -29.13
C PHE A 207 3.30 -8.30 -30.62
N THR A 208 4.47 -8.38 -31.24
CA THR A 208 4.74 -8.06 -32.66
C THR A 208 4.76 -9.30 -33.55
#